data_AF-A0A7S4UZP2-F1
#
_entry.id   AF-A0A7S4UZP2-F1
#
_cell.length_a   1.000
_cell.length_b   1.000
_cell.length_c   1.000
_cell.angle_alpha   90.00
_cell.angle_beta   90.00
_cell.angle_gamma   90.00
#
_symmetry.space_group_name_H-M   'P 1'
#
loop_
_entity.id
_entity.type
_entity.pdbx_description
1 polymer ?
#
loop_
_entity_poly.entity_id
_entity_poly.type
_entity_poly.pdbx_seq_one_letter_code
_entity_poly.pdbx_strand_id
1 'polypeptide(L)'
;MKDEKGGFDFETALVDVLQAAGENSVVVRVLRCLVQSILFVGCFYVTQILAELPITKDTEGFDGWNIRINIDDIIQIQHHKRNTSLATVSPSVSFGFDWVFVIRLNRMGEFLSARLKVSSVFFGPETDPAFRQKITQILCGGQLILM
;
A
#
# COMPACT_ATOMS: atom_id res chain seq x y z
N MET A 1 7.33 27.94 -14.50
CA MET A 1 7.85 28.91 -13.52
C MET A 1 8.91 28.15 -12.72
N LYS A 2 10.18 28.52 -12.79
CA LYS A 2 11.29 27.81 -12.13
C LYS A 2 11.59 28.52 -10.81
N ASP A 3 11.68 27.78 -9.71
CA ASP A 3 12.21 28.30 -8.45
C ASP A 3 13.70 28.68 -8.64
N GLU A 4 14.21 29.61 -7.82
CA GLU A 4 15.56 30.18 -7.89
C GLU A 4 16.68 29.14 -7.65
N LYS A 5 16.33 27.87 -7.40
CA LYS A 5 17.23 26.71 -7.32
C LYS A 5 17.13 25.73 -8.50
N GLY A 6 16.36 26.05 -9.54
CA GLY A 6 16.21 25.19 -10.72
C GLY A 6 15.48 23.85 -10.46
N GLY A 7 14.89 23.69 -9.27
CA GLY A 7 14.02 22.56 -8.92
C GLY A 7 12.64 22.73 -9.53
N PHE A 8 12.03 21.61 -9.95
CA PHE A 8 10.63 21.59 -10.35
C PHE A 8 9.76 21.70 -9.08
N ASP A 9 8.99 22.78 -8.96
CA ASP A 9 8.05 22.97 -7.86
C ASP A 9 6.81 22.11 -8.10
N PHE A 10 6.85 20.90 -7.52
CA PHE A 10 5.77 19.92 -7.63
C PHE A 10 4.49 20.38 -6.95
N GLU A 11 4.56 21.18 -5.88
CA GLU A 11 3.37 21.66 -5.18
C GLU A 11 2.59 22.63 -6.05
N THR A 12 3.26 23.63 -6.61
CA THR A 12 2.62 24.59 -7.53
C THR A 12 2.10 23.88 -8.78
N ALA A 13 2.90 22.99 -9.38
CA ALA A 13 2.47 22.22 -10.56
C ALA A 13 1.25 21.32 -10.26
N LEU A 14 1.19 20.69 -9.08
CA LEU A 14 0.05 19.88 -8.67
C LEU A 14 -1.20 20.74 -8.47
N VAL A 15 -1.07 21.90 -7.82
CA VAL A 15 -2.19 22.84 -7.64
C VAL A 15 -2.72 23.32 -8.99
N ASP A 16 -1.84 23.69 -9.92
CA ASP A 16 -2.23 24.12 -11.27
C ASP A 16 -2.97 23.02 -12.04
N VAL A 17 -2.47 21.77 -11.96
CA VAL A 17 -3.13 20.60 -12.57
C VAL A 17 -4.49 20.33 -11.94
N LEU A 18 -4.60 20.41 -10.61
CA LEU A 18 -5.87 20.19 -9.90
C LEU A 18 -6.89 21.29 -10.22
N GLN A 19 -6.46 22.55 -10.30
CA GLN A 19 -7.32 23.67 -10.69
C GLN A 19 -7.77 23.55 -12.15
N ALA A 20 -6.86 23.22 -13.07
CA ALA A 20 -7.16 23.06 -14.49
C ALA A 20 -8.07 21.86 -14.77
N ALA A 21 -7.93 20.77 -14.01
CA ALA A 21 -8.77 19.58 -14.16
C ALA A 21 -10.20 19.81 -13.62
N GLY A 22 -10.39 20.73 -12.67
CA GLY A 22 -11.66 20.98 -11.99
C GLY A 22 -11.98 19.91 -10.94
N GLU A 23 -12.65 20.32 -9.86
CA GLU A 23 -12.87 19.48 -8.66
C GLU A 23 -13.66 18.18 -8.92
N ASN A 24 -14.42 18.13 -10.01
CA ASN A 24 -15.23 16.98 -10.41
C ASN A 24 -14.58 16.09 -11.46
N SER A 25 -13.34 16.36 -11.86
CA SER A 25 -12.64 15.50 -12.81
C SER A 25 -12.34 14.13 -12.22
N VAL A 26 -12.50 13.10 -13.06
CA VAL A 26 -12.12 11.71 -12.77
C VAL A 26 -10.65 11.65 -12.34
N VAL A 27 -9.77 12.44 -12.97
CA VAL A 27 -8.35 12.50 -12.64
C VAL A 27 -8.16 12.97 -11.20
N VAL A 28 -8.86 14.04 -10.78
CA VAL A 28 -8.78 14.55 -9.41
C VAL A 28 -9.30 13.52 -8.40
N ARG A 29 -10.38 12.81 -8.72
CA ARG A 29 -10.92 11.73 -7.86
C ARG A 29 -9.93 10.58 -7.70
N VAL A 30 -9.29 10.17 -8.80
CA VAL A 30 -8.23 9.15 -8.78
C VAL A 30 -7.05 9.63 -7.93
N LEU A 31 -6.55 10.85 -8.17
CA LEU A 31 -5.45 11.43 -7.40
C LEU A 31 -5.78 11.49 -5.90
N ARG A 32 -7.01 11.89 -5.52
CA ARG A 32 -7.47 11.87 -4.11
C ARG A 32 -7.43 10.47 -3.51
N CYS A 33 -7.71 9.42 -4.28
CA CYS A 33 -7.57 8.04 -3.83
C CYS A 33 -6.11 7.60 -3.65
N LEU A 34 -5.16 8.26 -4.33
CA LEU A 34 -3.73 8.04 -4.13
C LEU A 34 -3.22 8.70 -2.85
N VAL A 35 -3.86 9.78 -2.39
CA VAL A 35 -3.46 10.52 -1.19
C VAL A 35 -3.70 9.66 0.06
N GLN A 36 -2.78 9.80 1.02
CA GLN A 36 -2.62 8.96 2.22
C GLN A 36 -3.89 8.72 3.04
N SER A 37 -4.91 9.60 3.01
CA SER A 37 -6.12 9.48 3.82
C SER A 37 -6.86 8.15 3.63
N ILE A 38 -6.95 7.65 2.40
CA ILE A 38 -7.59 6.36 2.10
C ILE A 38 -6.64 5.18 2.44
N LEU A 39 -5.33 5.38 2.29
CA LEU A 39 -4.32 4.41 2.71
C LEU A 39 -4.29 4.22 4.22
N PHE A 40 -4.58 5.27 5.02
CA PHE A 40 -4.59 5.16 6.47
C PHE A 40 -5.58 4.12 6.98
N VAL A 41 -6.73 3.98 6.34
CA VAL A 41 -7.71 2.94 6.71
C VAL A 41 -7.15 1.55 6.44
N GLY A 42 -6.57 1.33 5.26
CA GLY A 42 -5.90 0.06 4.94
C GLY A 42 -4.75 -0.24 5.90
N CYS A 43 -3.86 0.74 6.13
CA CYS A 43 -2.76 0.64 7.07
C CYS A 43 -3.24 0.38 8.50
N PHE A 44 -4.34 0.99 8.94
CA PHE A 44 -4.91 0.76 10.26
C PHE A 44 -5.36 -0.69 10.44
N TYR A 45 -6.12 -1.24 9.49
CA TYR A 45 -6.54 -2.64 9.54
C TYR A 45 -5.36 -3.61 9.48
N VAL A 46 -4.38 -3.35 8.60
CA VAL A 46 -3.12 -4.09 8.60
C VAL A 46 -2.52 -4.01 10.01
N THR A 47 -2.33 -2.82 10.56
CA THR A 47 -1.66 -2.60 11.86
C THR A 47 -2.37 -3.30 13.02
N GLN A 48 -3.71 -3.37 13.03
CA GLN A 48 -4.45 -4.11 14.05
C GLN A 48 -4.14 -5.61 14.03
N ILE A 49 -3.99 -6.20 12.84
CA ILE A 49 -3.55 -7.59 12.69
C ILE A 49 -2.06 -7.75 12.96
N LEU A 50 -1.25 -6.76 12.56
CA LEU A 50 0.18 -6.73 12.82
C LEU A 50 0.51 -6.49 14.29
N ALA A 51 -0.43 -6.08 15.13
CA ALA A 51 -0.19 -5.87 16.57
C ALA A 51 0.31 -7.15 17.26
N GLU A 52 -0.07 -8.32 16.73
CA GLU A 52 0.41 -9.62 17.22
C GLU A 52 1.74 -10.07 16.59
N LEU A 53 2.22 -9.34 15.59
CA LEU A 53 3.47 -9.66 14.87
C LEU A 53 4.67 -8.94 15.49
N PRO A 54 5.87 -9.52 15.35
CA PRO A 54 7.10 -8.79 15.65
C PRO A 54 7.20 -7.52 14.79
N ILE A 55 7.90 -6.51 15.33
CA ILE A 55 8.04 -5.21 14.68
C ILE A 55 8.60 -5.38 13.26
N THR A 56 7.85 -4.85 12.29
CA THR A 56 8.25 -4.79 10.89
C THR A 56 8.52 -3.36 10.47
N LYS A 57 9.40 -3.18 9.49
CA LYS A 57 9.58 -1.92 8.76
C LYS A 57 9.06 -2.04 7.32
N ASP A 58 8.85 -0.90 6.70
CA ASP A 58 8.60 -0.83 5.27
C ASP A 58 9.89 -1.19 4.51
N THR A 59 9.75 -1.94 3.42
CA THR A 59 10.87 -2.15 2.49
C THR A 59 11.08 -0.90 1.67
N GLU A 60 12.33 -0.49 1.48
CA GLU A 60 12.70 0.65 0.65
C GLU A 60 12.90 0.21 -0.81
N GLY A 61 12.74 1.16 -1.74
CA GLY A 61 12.94 0.93 -3.17
C GLY A 61 11.70 0.48 -3.92
N PHE A 62 11.89 0.05 -5.17
CA PHE A 62 10.81 -0.22 -6.13
C PHE A 62 9.88 -1.37 -5.71
N ASP A 63 10.43 -2.38 -5.04
CA ASP A 63 9.67 -3.51 -4.50
C ASP A 63 8.96 -3.18 -3.17
N GLY A 64 9.30 -2.04 -2.58
CA GLY A 64 8.82 -1.59 -1.29
C GLY A 64 7.38 -1.10 -1.32
N TRP A 65 7.14 -0.01 -2.03
CA TRP A 65 5.81 0.56 -2.21
C TRP A 65 5.62 0.95 -3.67
N ASN A 66 4.56 0.43 -4.29
CA ASN A 66 4.17 0.83 -5.63
C ASN A 66 2.65 0.99 -5.74
N ILE A 67 2.27 1.87 -6.66
CA ILE A 67 0.88 2.15 -6.99
C ILE A 67 0.69 1.77 -8.45
N ARG A 68 -0.34 0.96 -8.74
CA ARG A 68 -0.74 0.61 -10.10
C ARG A 68 -2.15 1.10 -10.33
N ILE A 69 -2.36 1.79 -11.45
CA ILE A 69 -3.67 2.28 -11.86
C ILE A 69 -4.00 1.60 -13.18
N ASN A 70 -5.06 0.79 -13.18
CA ASN A 70 -5.59 0.17 -14.38
C ASN A 70 -6.92 0.85 -14.72
N ILE A 71 -7.06 1.31 -15.96
CA ILE A 71 -8.24 2.01 -16.46
C ILE A 71 -8.83 1.16 -17.58
N ASP A 72 -10.02 0.64 -17.36
CA ASP A 72 -10.81 -0.13 -18.33
C ASP A 72 -12.30 0.22 -18.16
N ASP A 73 -13.21 -0.76 -18.13
CA ASP A 73 -14.61 -0.58 -17.71
C ASP A 73 -14.76 0.00 -16.30
N ILE A 74 -13.79 -0.28 -15.43
CA ILE A 74 -13.65 0.30 -14.09
C ILE A 74 -12.26 0.90 -13.94
N ILE A 75 -12.12 1.84 -13.01
CA ILE A 75 -10.82 2.35 -12.60
C ILE A 75 -10.40 1.56 -11.37
N GLN A 76 -9.30 0.83 -11.47
CA GLN A 76 -8.75 0.05 -10.36
C GLN A 76 -7.41 0.63 -9.93
N ILE A 77 -7.36 1.08 -8.67
CA ILE A 77 -6.16 1.60 -8.02
C ILE A 77 -5.66 0.52 -7.07
N GLN A 78 -4.42 0.10 -7.22
CA GLN A 78 -3.78 -0.89 -6.37
C GLN A 78 -2.58 -0.27 -5.67
N HIS A 79 -2.58 -0.29 -4.35
CA HIS A 79 -1.40 -0.01 -3.55
C HIS A 79 -0.80 -1.35 -3.13
N HIS A 80 0.41 -1.62 -3.58
CA HIS A 80 1.19 -2.76 -3.14
C HIS A 80 2.27 -2.28 -2.20
N LYS A 81 2.38 -2.91 -1.02
CA LYS A 81 3.41 -2.58 -0.05
C LYS A 81 4.02 -3.84 0.56
N ARG A 82 5.33 -3.82 0.73
CA ARG A 82 6.12 -4.88 1.35
C ARG A 82 6.60 -4.45 2.73
N ASN A 83 6.39 -5.33 3.70
CA ASN A 83 6.89 -5.19 5.07
C ASN A 83 7.85 -6.33 5.40
N THR A 84 8.90 -6.00 6.15
CA THR A 84 9.94 -6.96 6.58
C THR A 84 10.23 -6.80 8.06
N SER A 85 10.46 -7.90 8.77
CA SER A 85 10.94 -7.91 10.15
C SER A 85 12.20 -7.06 10.31
N LEU A 86 12.34 -6.37 11.43
CA LEU A 86 13.57 -5.66 11.74
C LEU A 86 14.76 -6.63 11.87
N ALA A 87 15.90 -6.27 11.25
CA ALA A 87 17.12 -7.07 11.30
C ALA A 87 17.67 -7.27 12.72
N THR A 88 17.26 -6.42 13.67
CA THR A 88 17.69 -6.44 15.07
C THR A 88 17.00 -7.51 15.94
N VAL A 89 15.95 -8.17 15.44
CA VAL A 89 15.11 -9.07 16.28
C VAL A 89 15.77 -10.44 16.49
N SER A 90 16.32 -11.06 15.43
CA SER A 90 17.11 -12.31 15.40
C SER A 90 16.94 -12.95 14.01
N PRO A 91 17.95 -13.64 13.45
CA PRO A 91 17.78 -14.42 12.22
C PRO A 91 16.64 -15.45 12.29
N SER A 92 16.39 -16.01 13.48
CA SER A 92 15.32 -16.99 13.73
C SER A 92 13.89 -16.42 13.59
N VAL A 93 13.75 -15.09 13.52
CA VAL A 93 12.48 -14.35 13.43
C VAL A 93 12.42 -13.55 12.11
N SER A 94 13.23 -13.93 11.11
CA SER A 94 13.26 -13.23 9.82
C SER A 94 12.02 -13.56 8.98
N PHE A 95 11.17 -12.58 8.71
CA PHE A 95 10.01 -12.75 7.82
C PHE A 95 9.66 -11.44 7.10
N GLY A 96 8.85 -11.56 6.07
CA GLY A 96 8.17 -10.42 5.48
C GLY A 96 6.89 -10.84 4.77
N PHE A 97 6.12 -9.86 4.35
CA PHE A 97 4.86 -10.09 3.67
C PHE A 97 4.55 -8.90 2.76
N ASP A 98 3.84 -9.20 1.68
CA ASP A 98 3.29 -8.21 0.77
C ASP A 98 1.81 -8.05 1.04
N TRP A 99 1.30 -6.84 1.07
CA TRP A 99 -0.13 -6.57 1.06
C TRP A 99 -0.52 -5.66 -0.08
N VAL A 100 -1.75 -5.86 -0.56
CA VAL A 100 -2.34 -5.14 -1.67
C VAL A 100 -3.66 -4.56 -1.21
N PHE A 101 -3.78 -3.24 -1.31
CA PHE A 101 -5.03 -2.53 -1.13
C PHE A 101 -5.58 -2.09 -2.49
N VAL A 102 -6.76 -2.60 -2.83
CA VAL A 102 -7.42 -2.36 -4.12
C VAL A 102 -8.63 -1.47 -3.89
N ILE A 103 -8.67 -0.35 -4.59
CA ILE A 103 -9.83 0.54 -4.67
C ILE A 103 -10.39 0.42 -6.09
N ARG A 104 -11.71 0.27 -6.20
CA ARG A 104 -12.43 0.26 -7.47
C ARG A 104 -13.34 1.46 -7.55
N LEU A 105 -13.26 2.17 -8.66
CA LEU A 105 -14.15 3.26 -9.02
C LEU A 105 -14.83 2.91 -10.35
N ASN A 106 -16.02 3.46 -10.61
CA ASN A 106 -16.60 3.39 -11.95
C ASN A 106 -15.89 4.37 -12.91
N ARG A 107 -16.31 4.40 -14.18
CA ARG A 107 -15.75 5.32 -15.19
C ARG A 107 -15.89 6.81 -14.82
N MET A 108 -16.84 7.16 -13.97
CA MET A 108 -17.05 8.52 -13.46
C MET A 108 -16.18 8.84 -12.22
N GLY A 109 -15.31 7.90 -11.80
CA GLY A 109 -14.49 8.04 -10.60
C GLY A 109 -15.28 7.95 -9.30
N GLU A 110 -16.49 7.39 -9.33
CA GLU A 110 -17.32 7.16 -8.14
C GLU A 110 -16.90 5.86 -7.47
N PHE A 111 -16.83 5.86 -6.14
CA PHE A 111 -16.40 4.72 -5.35
C PHE A 111 -17.34 3.52 -5.51
N LEU A 112 -16.78 2.34 -5.80
CA LEU A 112 -17.50 1.08 -5.87
C LEU A 112 -17.16 0.17 -4.67
N SER A 113 -15.88 -0.03 -4.40
CA SER A 113 -15.42 -0.93 -3.34
C SER A 113 -13.96 -0.68 -2.99
N ALA A 114 -13.57 -1.02 -1.76
CA ALA A 114 -12.18 -1.18 -1.37
C ALA A 114 -11.97 -2.58 -0.81
N ARG A 115 -10.78 -3.15 -0.99
CA ARG A 115 -10.40 -4.44 -0.43
C ARG A 115 -8.92 -4.44 -0.09
N LEU A 116 -8.60 -4.86 1.11
CA LEU A 116 -7.23 -5.10 1.53
C LEU A 116 -6.97 -6.61 1.56
N LYS A 117 -5.81 -7.01 1.05
CA LYS A 117 -5.38 -8.41 1.03
C LYS A 117 -3.90 -8.53 1.40
N VAL A 118 -3.53 -9.40 2.33
CA VAL A 118 -2.15 -9.90 2.41
C VAL A 118 -1.98 -10.88 1.25
N SER A 119 -0.99 -10.67 0.40
CA SER A 119 -0.84 -11.34 -0.90
C SER A 119 0.30 -12.37 -0.94
N SER A 120 1.31 -12.20 -0.10
CA SER A 120 2.43 -13.13 0.03
C SER A 120 2.98 -13.06 1.46
N VAL A 121 3.57 -14.16 1.91
CA VAL A 121 4.38 -14.23 3.14
C VAL A 121 5.65 -14.99 2.79
N PHE A 122 6.79 -14.47 3.20
CA PHE A 122 8.09 -15.05 2.94
C PHE A 122 8.92 -15.08 4.23
N PHE A 123 9.83 -16.04 4.31
CA PHE A 123 10.62 -16.32 5.50
C PHE A 123 12.10 -16.38 5.13
N GLY A 124 12.95 -15.88 6.03
CA GLY A 124 14.39 -16.08 5.92
C GLY A 124 14.76 -17.57 6.02
N PRO A 125 15.93 -17.96 5.50
CA PRO A 125 16.36 -19.36 5.49
C PRO A 125 16.46 -19.98 6.90
N GLU A 126 16.85 -19.17 7.88
CA GLU A 126 17.08 -19.57 9.28
C GLU A 126 15.87 -19.41 10.20
N THR A 127 14.73 -19.00 9.64
CA THR A 127 13.53 -18.72 10.45
C THR A 127 12.98 -19.99 11.10
N ASP A 128 12.71 -19.92 12.40
CA ASP A 128 12.24 -21.04 13.21
C ASP A 128 10.91 -21.63 12.68
N PRO A 129 10.77 -22.97 12.55
CA PRO A 129 9.55 -23.59 12.03
C PRO A 129 8.28 -23.29 12.84
N ALA A 130 8.36 -23.24 14.17
CA ALA A 130 7.20 -22.94 15.00
C ALA A 130 6.75 -21.49 14.82
N PHE A 131 7.71 -20.57 14.71
CA PHE A 131 7.45 -19.17 14.35
C PHE A 131 6.83 -19.05 12.95
N ARG A 132 7.37 -19.74 11.93
CA ARG A 132 6.78 -19.78 10.57
C ARG A 132 5.32 -20.22 10.60
N GLN A 133 5.01 -21.26 11.36
CA GLN A 133 3.64 -21.76 11.50
C GLN A 133 2.73 -20.70 12.15
N LYS A 134 3.18 -20.06 13.23
CA LYS A 134 2.45 -18.99 13.89
C LYS A 134 2.15 -17.82 12.94
N ILE A 135 3.15 -17.31 12.23
CA ILE A 135 2.98 -16.20 11.28
C ILE A 135 2.04 -16.58 10.14
N THR A 136 2.19 -17.80 9.62
CA THR A 136 1.31 -18.31 8.55
C THR A 136 -0.15 -18.38 9.02
N GLN A 137 -0.40 -18.76 10.28
CA GLN A 137 -1.74 -18.75 10.86
C GLN A 137 -2.30 -17.34 10.99
N ILE A 138 -1.53 -16.40 11.56
CA ILE A 138 -1.95 -15.00 11.76
C ILE A 138 -2.27 -14.32 10.43
N LEU A 139 -1.42 -14.52 9.42
CA LEU A 139 -1.57 -13.89 8.10
C LEU A 139 -2.44 -14.71 7.13
N CYS A 140 -3.10 -15.76 7.63
CA CYS A 140 -3.89 -16.71 6.83
C CYS A 140 -3.18 -17.16 5.54
N GLY A 141 -1.88 -17.46 5.63
CA GLY A 141 -1.04 -17.89 4.52
C GLY A 141 -0.93 -16.89 3.36
N GLY A 142 -1.11 -15.59 3.61
CA GLY A 142 -1.13 -14.59 2.54
C GLY A 142 -2.43 -14.60 1.73
N GLN A 143 -3.54 -14.97 2.37
CA GLN A 143 -4.88 -14.85 1.81
C GLN A 143 -5.86 -14.10 2.69
N LEU A 144 -5.37 -13.40 3.72
CA LEU A 144 -6.22 -12.59 4.59
C LEU A 144 -6.90 -11.47 3.77
N ILE A 145 -8.23 -11.44 3.82
CA ILE A 145 -9.07 -10.43 3.17
C ILE A 145 -9.69 -9.56 4.25
N LEU A 146 -9.54 -8.24 4.10
CA LEU A 146 -10.10 -7.25 5.01
C LEU A 146 -11.04 -6.38 4.17
N MET A 147 -12.31 -6.39 4.56
CA MET A 147 -13.43 -5.69 3.91
C MET A 147 -13.73 -4.39 4.64
#